data_AF-A0A7D8H3Z8-F1
#
_entry.id   AF-A0A7D8H3Z8-F1
#
_cell.length_a   1.000
_cell.length_b   1.000
_cell.length_c   1.000
_cell.angle_alpha   90.00
_cell.angle_beta   90.00
_cell.angle_gamma   90.00
#
_symmetry.space_group_name_H-M   'P 1'
#
loop_
_entity.id
_entity.type
_entity.pdbx_description
1 polymer ?
#
loop_
_entity_poly.entity_id
_entity_poly.type
_entity_poly.pdbx_seq_one_letter_code
_entity_poly.pdbx_strand_id
1 'polypeptide(L)'
;MDLDRWYAEEEYASTENNYLPVPTWEQYEIAKNNGISKCNVDQRIIRGWNILKAITRPVNESFTKKYKKELAIAEGNGIGYRLFRQRIKESFWKPIEAATVPRLTKKEAAEISSRVRRKKDAV
;
A
#
# COMPACT_ATOMS: atom_id res chain seq x y z
N MET A 1 -5.41 6.25 -66.23
CA MET A 1 -6.10 6.00 -64.95
C MET A 1 -5.08 5.30 -64.08
N ASP A 2 -4.29 6.08 -63.35
CA ASP A 2 -3.15 5.55 -62.60
C ASP A 2 -3.66 4.99 -61.27
N LEU A 3 -3.49 3.68 -61.14
CA LEU A 3 -3.85 2.86 -59.99
C LEU A 3 -2.86 3.05 -58.82
N ASP A 4 -2.26 4.24 -58.70
CA ASP A 4 -1.24 4.63 -57.71
C ASP A 4 -1.76 5.72 -56.75
N ARG A 5 -3.08 5.81 -56.61
CA ARG A 5 -3.73 6.68 -55.64
C ARG A 5 -4.44 5.83 -54.59
N TRP A 6 -3.74 5.66 -53.47
CA TRP A 6 -4.34 5.72 -52.15
C TRP A 6 -5.04 4.45 -51.64
N TYR A 7 -4.36 3.30 -51.68
CA TYR A 7 -3.81 2.75 -50.42
C TYR A 7 -3.14 3.82 -49.55
N ALA A 8 -3.93 4.75 -49.00
CA ALA A 8 -3.49 5.59 -47.88
C ALA A 8 -3.81 4.86 -46.59
N GLU A 9 -2.86 4.03 -46.21
CA GLU A 9 -2.78 3.31 -44.94
C GLU A 9 -2.52 4.22 -43.73
N GLU A 10 -2.55 5.55 -43.81
CA GLU A 10 -1.88 6.37 -42.78
C GLU A 10 -2.70 7.50 -42.14
N GLU A 11 -4.03 7.52 -42.27
CA GLU A 11 -4.84 8.60 -41.67
C GLU A 11 -6.01 8.11 -40.81
N TYR A 12 -5.76 7.15 -39.92
CA TYR A 12 -6.57 6.98 -38.70
C TYR A 12 -5.72 6.66 -37.46
N ALA A 13 -4.49 7.15 -37.43
CA ALA A 13 -3.67 7.20 -36.24
C ALA A 13 -4.05 8.43 -35.39
N SER A 14 -5.22 8.42 -34.72
CA SER A 14 -5.56 9.34 -33.60
C SER A 14 -7.05 9.29 -33.21
N THR A 15 -7.53 8.14 -32.76
CA THR A 15 -8.51 8.16 -31.67
C THR A 15 -7.75 7.74 -30.42
N GLU A 16 -7.24 8.73 -29.68
CA GLU A 16 -6.86 8.55 -28.27
C GLU A 16 -8.11 8.04 -27.55
N ASN A 17 -8.27 6.73 -27.52
CA ASN A 17 -9.41 6.08 -26.91
C ASN A 17 -9.25 6.27 -25.40
N ASN A 18 -9.85 7.34 -24.86
CA ASN A 18 -9.75 7.78 -23.46
C ASN A 18 -10.44 6.85 -22.46
N TYR A 19 -10.61 5.57 -22.82
CA TYR A 19 -11.24 4.55 -22.01
C TYR A 19 -10.17 3.67 -21.36
N LEU A 20 -10.41 3.34 -20.10
CA LEU A 20 -9.58 2.38 -19.38
C LEU A 20 -9.67 1.00 -20.06
N PRO A 21 -8.56 0.26 -20.14
CA PRO A 21 -8.56 -1.06 -20.75
C PRO A 21 -9.45 -2.02 -19.94
N VAL A 22 -10.45 -2.62 -20.59
CA VAL A 22 -11.39 -3.54 -19.94
C VAL A 22 -10.87 -4.98 -20.09
N PRO A 23 -10.59 -5.71 -19.00
CA PRO A 23 -10.19 -7.11 -19.07
C PRO A 23 -11.30 -8.02 -19.58
N THR A 24 -10.91 -9.07 -20.30
CA THR A 24 -11.81 -10.14 -20.74
C THR A 24 -12.17 -11.08 -19.59
N TRP A 25 -13.23 -11.88 -19.76
CA TRP A 25 -13.65 -12.86 -18.77
C TRP A 25 -12.56 -13.90 -18.45
N GLU A 26 -11.85 -14.39 -19.45
CA GLU A 26 -10.71 -15.30 -19.30
C GLU A 26 -9.61 -14.71 -18.42
N GLN A 27 -9.32 -13.41 -18.56
CA GLN A 27 -8.33 -12.72 -17.74
C GLN A 27 -8.75 -12.61 -16.27
N TYR A 28 -10.05 -12.47 -15.99
CA TYR A 28 -10.56 -12.54 -14.62
C TYR A 28 -10.47 -13.96 -14.04
N GLU A 29 -10.63 -15.00 -14.85
CA GLU A 29 -10.43 -16.38 -14.39
C GLU A 29 -8.97 -16.64 -14.03
N ILE A 30 -8.02 -16.17 -14.86
CA ILE A 30 -6.59 -16.20 -14.54
C ILE A 30 -6.32 -15.45 -13.23
N ALA A 31 -6.88 -14.25 -13.07
CA ALA A 31 -6.73 -13.48 -11.84
C ALA A 31 -7.28 -14.23 -10.62
N LYS A 32 -8.45 -14.86 -10.73
CA LYS A 32 -9.07 -15.66 -9.68
C LYS A 32 -8.20 -16.85 -9.29
N ASN A 33 -7.62 -17.55 -10.26
CA ASN A 33 -6.69 -18.65 -10.02
C ASN A 33 -5.41 -18.16 -9.30
N ASN A 34 -4.99 -16.91 -9.55
CA ASN A 34 -3.89 -16.25 -8.84
C ASN A 34 -4.30 -15.66 -7.47
N GLY A 35 -5.53 -15.89 -7.00
CA GLY A 35 -6.04 -15.35 -5.74
C GLY A 35 -6.35 -13.85 -5.77
N ILE A 36 -6.53 -13.27 -6.94
CA ILE A 36 -6.84 -11.85 -7.14
C ILE A 36 -8.32 -11.73 -7.50
N SER A 37 -9.08 -10.99 -6.68
CA SER A 37 -10.50 -10.74 -6.95
C SER A 37 -10.69 -9.77 -8.12
N LYS A 38 -11.85 -9.84 -8.79
CA LYS A 38 -12.26 -8.89 -9.84
C LYS A 38 -12.08 -7.43 -9.42
N CYS A 39 -12.57 -7.08 -8.23
CA CYS A 39 -12.43 -5.73 -7.68
C CYS A 39 -10.96 -5.27 -7.56
N ASN A 40 -10.03 -6.17 -7.21
CA ASN A 40 -8.61 -5.82 -7.14
C ASN A 40 -8.02 -5.57 -8.54
N VAL A 41 -8.45 -6.31 -9.56
CA VAL A 41 -8.04 -6.08 -10.96
C VAL A 41 -8.56 -4.71 -11.42
N ASP A 42 -9.84 -4.42 -11.21
CA ASP A 42 -10.47 -3.14 -11.59
C ASP A 42 -9.77 -1.95 -10.93
N GLN A 43 -9.52 -2.04 -9.62
CA GLN A 43 -8.79 -0.99 -8.89
C GLN A 43 -7.36 -0.79 -9.41
N ARG A 44 -6.68 -1.85 -9.85
CA ARG A 44 -5.33 -1.74 -10.42
C ARG A 44 -5.36 -1.02 -11.76
N ILE A 45 -6.36 -1.28 -12.59
CA ILE A 45 -6.55 -0.63 -13.89
C ILE A 45 -6.88 0.85 -13.72
N ILE A 46 -7.77 1.19 -12.79
CA ILE A 46 -8.07 2.59 -12.44
C ILE A 46 -6.80 3.33 -11.99
N ARG A 47 -5.87 2.63 -11.34
CA ARG A 47 -4.55 3.16 -10.94
C ARG A 47 -3.50 3.14 -12.05
N GLY A 48 -3.90 2.89 -13.31
CA GLY A 48 -3.03 2.92 -14.48
C GLY A 48 -2.17 1.66 -14.67
N TRP A 49 -2.52 0.52 -14.06
CA TRP A 49 -1.80 -0.72 -14.34
C TRP A 49 -2.26 -1.31 -15.67
N ASN A 50 -1.32 -1.91 -16.42
CA ASN A 50 -1.69 -2.74 -17.55
C ASN A 50 -2.38 -4.03 -17.08
N ILE A 51 -3.19 -4.63 -17.95
CA ILE A 51 -3.99 -5.82 -17.64
C ILE A 51 -3.11 -6.96 -17.13
N LEU A 52 -2.01 -7.27 -17.83
CA LEU A 52 -1.10 -8.35 -17.46
C LEU A 52 -0.58 -8.19 -16.02
N LYS A 53 -0.11 -6.99 -15.63
CA LYS A 53 0.34 -6.73 -14.26
C LYS A 53 -0.82 -6.78 -13.28
N ALA A 54 -2.01 -6.34 -13.68
CA ALA A 54 -3.21 -6.36 -12.84
C ALA A 54 -3.66 -7.78 -12.47
N ILE A 55 -3.51 -8.76 -13.36
CA ILE A 55 -3.93 -10.16 -13.13
C ILE A 55 -2.83 -11.09 -12.61
N THR A 56 -1.55 -10.69 -12.65
CA THR A 56 -0.42 -11.55 -12.23
C THR A 56 0.18 -11.17 -10.88
N ARG A 57 0.19 -9.88 -10.51
CA ARG A 57 0.85 -9.46 -9.26
C ARG A 57 0.05 -9.91 -8.04
N PRO A 58 0.66 -10.56 -7.03
CA PRO A 58 -0.06 -10.99 -5.85
C PRO A 58 -0.61 -9.81 -5.05
N VAL A 59 -1.67 -10.05 -4.28
CA VAL A 59 -2.23 -9.06 -3.35
C VAL A 59 -1.41 -9.09 -2.07
N ASN A 60 -0.94 -7.93 -1.62
CA ASN A 60 -0.21 -7.83 -0.36
C ASN A 60 -1.12 -8.17 0.83
N GLU A 61 -0.58 -8.90 1.80
CA GLU A 61 -1.28 -9.17 3.04
C GLU A 61 -1.57 -7.87 3.81
N SER A 62 -2.77 -7.78 4.41
CA SER A 62 -3.11 -6.63 5.24
C SER A 62 -2.24 -6.58 6.48
N PHE A 63 -1.90 -5.36 6.93
CA PHE A 63 -1.07 -5.16 8.11
C PHE A 63 -1.64 -5.85 9.36
N THR A 64 -2.97 -5.82 9.52
CA THR A 64 -3.68 -6.47 10.63
C THR A 64 -3.58 -7.98 10.60
N LYS A 65 -3.58 -8.59 9.41
CA LYS A 65 -3.43 -10.03 9.26
C LYS A 65 -1.98 -10.46 9.54
N LYS A 66 -1.01 -9.71 9.01
CA LYS A 66 0.41 -9.95 9.21
C LYS A 66 0.84 -9.91 10.68
N TYR A 67 0.34 -8.95 11.46
CA TYR A 67 0.73 -8.74 12.87
C TYR A 67 -0.38 -9.06 13.87
N LYS A 68 -1.25 -10.03 13.56
CA LYS A 68 -2.43 -10.35 14.37
C LYS A 68 -2.06 -10.71 15.82
N LYS A 69 -0.97 -11.45 16.02
CA LYS A 69 -0.54 -11.91 17.35
C LYS A 69 -0.01 -10.75 18.19
N GLU A 70 0.83 -9.93 17.59
CA GLU A 70 1.47 -8.78 18.22
C GLU A 70 0.46 -7.67 18.52
N LEU A 71 -0.57 -7.51 17.68
CA LEU A 71 -1.67 -6.61 17.96
C LEU A 71 -2.45 -7.01 19.22
N ALA A 72 -2.69 -8.31 19.43
CA ALA A 72 -3.34 -8.78 20.65
C ALA A 72 -2.49 -8.51 21.90
N ILE A 73 -1.16 -8.66 21.80
CA ILE A 73 -0.22 -8.31 22.87
C ILE A 73 -0.24 -6.80 23.13
N ALA A 74 -0.20 -5.99 22.06
CA ALA A 74 -0.22 -4.54 22.16
C ALA A 74 -1.50 -4.05 22.84
N GLU A 75 -2.66 -4.61 22.47
CA GLU A 75 -3.95 -4.28 23.09
C GLU A 75 -3.97 -4.63 24.59
N GLY A 76 -3.47 -5.81 24.97
CA GLY A 76 -3.30 -6.19 26.38
C GLY A 76 -2.39 -5.25 27.18
N ASN A 77 -1.41 -4.63 26.52
CA ASN A 77 -0.50 -3.64 27.11
C ASN A 77 -0.99 -2.18 26.99
N GLY A 78 -2.23 -1.95 26.53
CA GLY A 78 -2.80 -0.61 26.36
C GLY A 78 -2.21 0.19 25.18
N ILE A 79 -1.53 -0.46 24.24
CA ILE A 79 -0.95 0.14 23.04
C ILE A 79 -1.97 0.02 21.90
N GLY A 80 -2.54 1.15 21.50
CA GLY A 80 -3.51 1.18 20.40
C GLY A 80 -2.90 0.85 19.04
N TYR A 81 -3.73 0.30 18.14
CA TYR A 81 -3.36 -0.09 16.76
C TYR A 81 -2.56 0.99 16.00
N ARG A 82 -2.99 2.25 16.08
CA ARG A 82 -2.33 3.37 15.38
C ARG A 82 -0.89 3.53 15.84
N LEU A 83 -0.65 3.50 17.15
CA LEU A 83 0.68 3.63 17.74
C LEU A 83 1.56 2.42 17.38
N PHE A 84 1.02 1.21 17.50
CA PHE A 84 1.73 0.00 17.10
C PHE A 84 2.14 0.03 15.62
N ARG A 85 1.22 0.41 14.72
CA ARG A 85 1.50 0.56 13.29
C ARG A 85 2.56 1.61 13.02
N GLN A 86 2.49 2.74 13.72
CA GLN A 86 3.48 3.81 13.63
C GLN A 86 4.88 3.32 14.02
N ARG A 87 5.00 2.62 15.15
CA ARG A 87 6.28 2.06 15.63
C ARG A 87 6.93 1.13 14.60
N ILE A 88 6.13 0.30 13.91
CA ILE A 88 6.66 -0.60 12.87
C ILE A 88 7.01 0.14 11.58
N LYS A 89 6.14 1.04 11.10
CA LYS A 89 6.30 1.66 9.76
C LYS A 89 7.22 2.87 9.75
N GLU A 90 7.19 3.70 10.78
CA GLU A 90 7.91 4.97 10.84
C GLU A 90 9.16 4.85 11.71
N SER A 91 9.05 4.14 12.85
CA SER A 91 10.18 3.99 13.79
C SER A 91 11.00 2.72 13.55
N PHE A 92 10.56 1.82 12.67
CA PHE A 92 11.23 0.56 12.33
C PHE A 92 11.50 -0.37 13.53
N TRP A 93 10.64 -0.33 14.54
CA TRP A 93 10.78 -1.19 15.73
C TRP A 93 10.50 -2.66 15.40
N LYS A 94 11.11 -3.56 16.17
CA LYS A 94 10.74 -4.99 16.09
C LYS A 94 9.28 -5.16 16.54
N PRO A 95 8.51 -6.08 15.92
CA PRO A 95 7.09 -6.24 16.22
C PRO A 95 6.80 -6.49 17.71
N ILE A 96 7.62 -7.30 18.38
CA ILE A 96 7.44 -7.59 19.80
C ILE A 96 7.73 -6.36 20.68
N GLU A 97 8.81 -5.62 20.39
CA GLU A 97 9.17 -4.40 21.12
C GLU A 97 8.10 -3.32 20.94
N ALA A 98 7.55 -3.20 19.73
CA ALA A 98 6.46 -2.30 19.43
C ALA A 98 5.18 -2.61 20.22
N ALA A 99 4.95 -3.89 20.56
CA ALA A 99 3.79 -4.36 21.30
C ALA A 99 3.97 -4.35 22.84
N THR A 100 5.20 -4.26 23.36
CA THR A 100 5.47 -4.39 24.80
C THR A 100 5.89 -3.10 25.48
N VAL A 101 6.59 -2.20 24.77
CA VAL A 101 7.09 -0.97 25.38
C VAL A 101 5.92 -0.02 25.65
N PRO A 102 5.69 0.40 26.91
CA PRO A 102 4.55 1.25 27.25
C PRO A 102 4.65 2.63 26.59
N ARG A 103 3.51 3.31 26.51
CA ARG A 103 3.45 4.70 26.05
C ARG A 103 3.81 5.62 27.21
N LEU A 104 4.77 6.53 26.99
CA LEU A 104 5.09 7.58 27.95
C LEU A 104 3.86 8.44 28.24
N THR A 105 3.63 8.73 29.52
CA THR A 105 2.64 9.71 29.95
C THR A 105 3.10 11.11 29.58
N LYS A 106 2.16 12.07 29.52
CA LYS A 106 2.48 13.48 29.23
C LYS A 106 3.51 14.05 30.23
N LYS A 107 3.41 13.66 31.50
CA LYS A 107 4.31 14.10 32.58
C LYS A 107 5.73 13.56 32.38
N GLU A 108 5.86 12.26 32.12
CA GLU A 108 7.17 11.64 31.87
C GLU A 108 7.85 12.23 30.63
N ALA A 109 7.11 12.41 29.54
CA ALA A 109 7.63 13.04 28.33
C ALA A 109 8.10 14.49 28.59
N ALA A 110 7.35 15.26 29.39
CA ALA A 110 7.73 16.61 29.78
C ALA A 110 9.01 16.61 30.63
N GLU A 111 9.14 15.68 31.58
CA GLU A 111 10.34 15.59 32.43
C GLU A 111 11.58 15.15 31.66
N ILE A 112 11.44 14.24 30.69
CA ILE A 112 12.53 13.89 29.77
C ILE A 112 12.98 15.13 28.99
N SER A 113 12.04 15.92 28.47
CA SER A 113 12.34 17.16 27.74
C SER A 113 13.02 18.21 28.63
N SER A 114 12.59 18.34 29.89
CA SER A 114 13.14 19.30 30.85
C SER A 114 14.58 18.93 31.21
N ARG A 115 14.84 17.65 31.44
CA ARG A 115 16.17 17.10 31.72
C ARG A 115 17.16 17.33 30.58
N VAL A 116 16.72 17.12 29.33
CA VAL A 116 17.58 17.33 28.15
C VAL A 116 17.96 18.80 27.99
N ARG A 117 17.01 19.74 28.21
CA ARG A 117 17.30 21.19 28.17
C ARG A 117 18.32 21.60 29.23
N ARG A 118 18.09 21.23 30.50
CA ARG A 118 19.02 21.52 31.61
C ARG A 118 20.44 21.04 31.33
N LYS A 119 20.60 19.86 30.71
CA LYS A 119 21.92 19.32 30.35
C LYS A 119 22.59 20.14 29.23
N LYS A 120 21.82 20.63 28.26
CA LYS A 120 22.33 21.48 27.17
C LYS A 120 22.81 22.84 27.69
N ASP A 121 22.10 23.41 28.66
CA ASP A 121 22.46 24.71 29.25
C ASP A 121 23.68 24.63 30.21
N ALA A 122 24.08 23.41 30.60
CA ALA A 122 25.21 23.14 31.49
C ALA A 122 26.51 22.74 30.78
N VAL A 123 26.51 22.70 29.44
CA VAL A 123 27.67 22.38 28.57
C VAL A 123 28.06 23.64 27.80
#